data_AF-A0A5M4APA7-F1
#
_entry.id   AF-A0A5M4APA7-F1
#
_cell.length_a   1.000
_cell.length_b   1.000
_cell.length_c   1.000
_cell.angle_alpha   90.00
_cell.angle_beta   90.00
_cell.angle_gamma   90.00
#
_symmetry.space_group_name_H-M   'P 1'
#
loop_
_entity.id
_entity.type
_entity.pdbx_description
1 polymer ?
#
loop_
_entity_poly.entity_id
_entity_poly.type
_entity_poly.pdbx_seq_one_letter_code
_entity_poly.pdbx_strand_id
1 'polypeptide(L)'
;MACNPPYGTNIFTNIDKAFMTGFGAGAEVKFLNNFTYSLSAAYTYAQNSTLNEPLPEIPPFTVNSFIAFENKKVQTRIHGRFAADQNREEVSISGFGSRYKGLTCYNCEILAMLIEGCHPSEGWHPYSPQRYYIRF
;
A
#
# COMPACT_ATOMS: atom_id res chain seq x y z
N MET A 1 24.48 -8.88 -37.23
CA MET A 1 24.16 -7.44 -37.12
C MET A 1 23.18 -7.29 -35.97
N ALA A 2 23.52 -6.46 -34.98
CA ALA A 2 22.71 -6.26 -33.79
C ALA A 2 21.40 -5.53 -34.15
N CYS A 3 20.27 -6.13 -33.82
CA CYS A 3 18.98 -5.45 -33.84
C CYS A 3 19.01 -4.37 -32.77
N ASN A 4 19.13 -3.11 -33.19
CA ASN A 4 18.93 -1.99 -32.28
C ASN A 4 17.45 -1.99 -31.87
N PRO A 5 17.11 -2.17 -30.58
CA PRO A 5 15.71 -2.14 -30.16
C PRO A 5 15.10 -0.77 -30.47
N PRO A 6 13.85 -0.71 -30.93
CA PRO A 6 13.18 0.54 -31.27
C PRO A 6 13.11 1.49 -30.06
N TYR A 7 13.40 2.77 -30.30
CA TYR A 7 13.33 3.82 -29.29
C TYR A 7 11.92 3.88 -28.68
N GLY A 8 11.83 3.78 -27.35
CA GLY A 8 10.56 3.85 -26.61
C GLY A 8 9.86 2.52 -26.35
N THR A 9 10.51 1.37 -26.61
CA THR A 9 9.98 0.05 -26.25
C THR A 9 10.59 -0.46 -24.95
N ASN A 10 9.76 -0.93 -24.02
CA ASN A 10 10.23 -1.59 -22.80
C ASN A 10 11.01 -2.86 -23.16
N ILE A 11 12.26 -2.92 -22.72
CA ILE A 11 13.12 -4.10 -22.92
C ILE A 11 13.04 -4.93 -21.65
N PHE A 12 12.52 -6.16 -21.77
CA PHE A 12 12.54 -7.12 -20.68
C PHE A 12 13.92 -7.80 -20.65
N THR A 13 14.70 -7.52 -19.61
CA THR A 13 15.99 -8.19 -19.37
C THR A 13 15.88 -9.09 -18.15
N ASN A 14 16.47 -10.28 -18.22
CA ASN A 14 16.58 -11.13 -17.04
C ASN A 14 17.69 -10.60 -16.12
N ILE A 15 17.40 -10.57 -14.82
CA ILE A 15 18.37 -10.25 -13.79
C ILE A 15 18.88 -11.57 -13.21
N ASP A 16 20.20 -11.81 -13.27
CA ASP A 16 20.78 -13.08 -12.82
C ASP A 16 20.63 -13.31 -11.32
N LYS A 17 20.79 -12.25 -10.52
CA LYS A 17 20.73 -12.30 -9.06
C LYS A 17 19.96 -11.12 -8.50
N ALA A 18 18.91 -11.43 -7.77
CA ALA A 18 18.14 -10.50 -6.97
C ALA A 18 18.04 -11.00 -5.53
N PHE A 19 18.04 -10.06 -4.59
CA PHE A 19 17.83 -10.33 -3.18
C PHE A 19 16.57 -9.58 -2.72
N MET A 20 15.67 -10.29 -2.04
CA MET A 20 14.49 -9.71 -1.44
C MET A 20 14.33 -10.21 0.00
N THR A 21 14.09 -9.29 0.91
CA THR A 21 13.81 -9.53 2.32
C THR A 21 12.77 -8.55 2.82
N GLY A 22 12.15 -8.83 3.95
CA GLY A 22 11.13 -7.96 4.51
C GLY A 22 10.63 -8.46 5.84
N PHE A 23 9.79 -7.65 6.47
CA PHE A 23 9.07 -8.03 7.67
C PHE A 23 7.64 -7.52 7.63
N GLY A 24 6.76 -8.27 8.27
CA GLY A 24 5.39 -7.87 8.55
C GLY A 24 5.09 -8.11 10.02
N ALA A 25 4.44 -7.16 10.66
CA ALA A 25 3.97 -7.29 12.03
C ALA A 25 2.54 -6.79 12.11
N GLY A 26 1.71 -7.49 12.88
CA GLY A 26 0.32 -7.13 13.08
C GLY A 26 -0.15 -7.51 14.47
N ALA A 27 -0.99 -6.67 15.04
CA ALA A 27 -1.66 -6.91 16.31
C ALA A 27 -3.13 -6.50 16.18
N GLU A 28 -4.00 -7.35 16.68
CA GLU A 28 -5.42 -7.04 16.84
C GLU A 28 -5.78 -7.21 18.32
N VAL A 29 -6.47 -6.23 18.85
CA VAL A 29 -6.95 -6.22 20.23
C VAL A 29 -8.44 -5.92 20.21
N LYS A 30 -9.22 -6.86 20.74
CA LYS A 30 -10.62 -6.64 21.07
C LYS A 30 -10.69 -6.10 22.49
N PHE A 31 -11.16 -4.88 22.65
CA PHE A 31 -11.30 -4.22 23.94
C PHE A 31 -12.74 -3.76 24.08
N LEU A 32 -13.34 -3.91 25.26
CA LEU A 32 -14.80 -3.81 25.42
C LEU A 32 -15.54 -4.83 24.52
N ASN A 33 -16.81 -5.13 24.80
CA ASN A 33 -17.53 -6.19 24.07
C ASN A 33 -17.76 -5.87 22.59
N ASN A 34 -17.52 -4.62 22.18
CA ASN A 34 -17.97 -4.06 20.91
C ASN A 34 -16.88 -3.32 20.14
N PHE A 35 -15.65 -3.18 20.67
CA PHE A 35 -14.57 -2.50 19.96
C PHE A 35 -13.45 -3.45 19.55
N THR A 36 -12.97 -3.26 18.32
CA THR A 36 -11.79 -3.94 17.79
C THR A 36 -10.82 -2.88 17.31
N TYR A 37 -9.57 -2.94 17.76
CA TYR A 37 -8.48 -2.16 17.22
C TYR A 37 -7.48 -3.08 16.55
N SER A 38 -7.02 -2.70 15.37
CA SER A 38 -6.01 -3.43 14.62
C SER A 38 -4.92 -2.47 14.16
N LEU A 39 -3.67 -2.92 14.25
CA LEU A 39 -2.50 -2.23 13.79
C LEU A 39 -1.61 -3.22 13.05
N SER A 40 -1.17 -2.86 11.85
CA SER A 40 -0.29 -3.66 11.01
C SER A 40 0.77 -2.78 10.37
N ALA A 41 1.97 -3.31 10.21
CA ALA A 41 3.09 -2.67 9.55
C ALA A 41 3.79 -3.67 8.63
N ALA A 42 4.21 -3.21 7.46
CA ALA A 42 4.91 -4.04 6.48
C ALA A 42 6.05 -3.25 5.82
N TYR A 43 7.18 -3.93 5.67
CA TYR A 43 8.35 -3.42 4.97
C TYR A 43 8.90 -4.48 4.02
N THR A 44 9.19 -4.07 2.79
CA THR A 44 9.85 -4.91 1.79
C THR A 44 11.13 -4.21 1.32
N TYR A 45 12.22 -4.95 1.33
CA TYR A 45 13.51 -4.57 0.77
C TYR A 45 13.82 -5.51 -0.37
N ALA A 46 13.99 -4.97 -1.57
CA ALA A 46 14.54 -5.76 -2.67
C ALA A 46 15.66 -4.99 -3.39
N GLN A 47 16.63 -5.73 -3.90
CA GLN A 47 17.81 -5.22 -4.58
C GLN A 47 18.25 -6.18 -5.69
N ASN A 48 18.61 -5.63 -6.83
CA ASN A 48 19.31 -6.31 -7.89
C ASN A 48 20.80 -6.43 -7.50
N SER A 49 21.26 -7.63 -7.17
CA SER A 49 22.65 -7.89 -6.76
C SER A 49 23.64 -7.86 -7.93
N THR A 50 23.14 -7.89 -9.17
CA THR A 50 23.96 -7.86 -10.39
C THR A 50 24.35 -6.43 -10.74
N LEU A 51 23.40 -5.49 -10.63
CA LEU A 51 23.60 -4.06 -10.91
C LEU A 51 23.85 -3.23 -9.65
N ASN A 52 23.73 -3.82 -8.45
CA ASN A 52 23.77 -3.15 -7.16
C ASN A 52 22.71 -2.04 -6.99
N GLU A 53 21.61 -2.11 -7.73
CA GLU A 53 20.52 -1.13 -7.71
C GLU A 53 19.28 -1.67 -6.98
N PRO A 54 18.45 -0.81 -6.35
CA PRO A 54 17.14 -1.22 -5.85
C PRO A 54 16.30 -1.80 -6.99
N LEU A 55 15.46 -2.79 -6.69
CA LEU A 55 14.45 -3.22 -7.66
C LEU A 55 13.34 -2.16 -7.75
N PRO A 56 12.72 -2.01 -8.92
CA PRO A 56 11.62 -1.08 -9.12
C PRO A 56 10.36 -1.62 -8.41
N GLU A 57 9.39 -0.74 -8.19
CA GLU A 57 8.05 -1.10 -7.67
C GLU A 57 8.03 -1.74 -6.27
N ILE A 58 9.11 -1.61 -5.51
CA ILE A 58 9.11 -2.06 -4.11
C ILE A 58 8.30 -1.07 -3.27
N PRO A 59 7.20 -1.51 -2.62
CA PRO A 59 6.36 -0.61 -1.86
C PRO A 59 7.14 0.03 -0.71
N PRO A 60 6.87 1.30 -0.37
CA PRO A 60 7.44 1.91 0.82
C PRO A 60 7.00 1.16 2.07
N PHE A 61 7.63 1.48 3.20
CA PHE A 61 7.12 1.07 4.50
C PHE A 61 5.67 1.53 4.67
N THR A 62 4.78 0.60 5.02
CA THR A 62 3.36 0.90 5.19
C THR A 62 2.89 0.52 6.58
N VAL A 63 2.02 1.35 7.15
CA VAL A 63 1.32 1.10 8.40
C VAL A 63 -0.17 1.24 8.14
N ASN A 64 -0.94 0.20 8.44
CA ASN A 64 -2.40 0.26 8.40
C ASN A 64 -2.93 0.07 9.81
N SER A 65 -3.85 0.94 10.20
CA SER A 65 -4.56 0.84 11.47
C SER A 65 -6.07 0.96 11.23
N PHE A 66 -6.87 0.21 11.96
CA PHE A 66 -8.30 0.47 12.01
C PHE A 66 -8.85 0.35 13.43
N ILE A 67 -9.90 1.11 13.69
CA ILE A 67 -10.75 0.93 14.86
C ILE A 67 -12.16 0.64 14.36
N ALA A 68 -12.78 -0.41 14.89
CA ALA A 68 -14.13 -0.81 14.56
C ALA A 68 -14.98 -0.83 15.84
N PHE A 69 -16.19 -0.31 15.74
CA PHE A 69 -17.26 -0.50 16.71
C PHE A 69 -18.35 -1.35 16.07
N GLU A 70 -18.69 -2.46 16.69
CA GLU A 70 -19.72 -3.39 16.21
C GLU A 70 -20.77 -3.61 17.28
N ASN A 71 -22.02 -3.35 16.93
CA ASN A 71 -23.20 -3.70 17.72
C ASN A 71 -24.26 -4.33 16.80
N LYS A 72 -25.31 -4.92 17.38
CA LYS A 72 -26.38 -5.61 16.62
C LYS A 72 -27.10 -4.74 15.57
N LYS A 73 -26.98 -3.41 15.66
CA LYS A 73 -27.67 -2.44 14.78
C LYS A 73 -26.73 -1.58 13.95
N VAL A 74 -25.49 -1.38 14.39
CA VAL A 74 -24.57 -0.41 13.78
C VAL A 74 -23.17 -0.99 13.82
N GLN A 75 -22.50 -0.90 12.68
CA GLN A 75 -21.08 -1.14 12.54
C GLN A 75 -20.43 0.13 12.01
N THR A 76 -19.32 0.53 12.62
CA THR A 76 -18.58 1.72 12.20
C THR A 76 -17.11 1.40 12.25
N ARG A 77 -16.38 1.75 11.21
CA ARG A 77 -14.96 1.46 11.10
C ARG A 77 -14.21 2.66 10.55
N ILE A 78 -13.16 3.05 11.24
CA ILE A 78 -12.25 4.10 10.80
C ILE A 78 -10.93 3.45 10.44
N HIS A 79 -10.49 3.67 9.21
CA HIS A 79 -9.23 3.17 8.66
C HIS A 79 -8.24 4.32 8.47
N GLY A 80 -7.01 4.11 8.94
CA GLY A 80 -5.85 4.93 8.62
C GLY A 80 -4.82 4.09 7.89
N ARG A 81 -4.28 4.63 6.79
CA ARG A 81 -3.16 4.05 6.05
C ARG A 81 -2.07 5.10 5.90
N PHE A 82 -0.89 4.75 6.36
CA PHE A 82 0.31 5.56 6.26
C PHE A 82 1.32 4.82 5.38
N ALA A 83 1.94 5.54 4.46
CA ALA A 83 3.04 5.06 3.64
C ALA A 83 4.20 6.03 3.81
N ALA A 84 5.39 5.52 4.11
CA ALA A 84 6.59 6.35 4.20
C ALA A 84 7.05 6.79 2.81
N ASP A 85 7.97 7.77 2.77
CA ASP A 85 8.69 8.14 1.55
C ASP A 85 9.46 6.93 1.01
N GLN A 86 9.41 6.70 -0.30
CA GLN A 86 10.29 5.73 -0.97
C GLN A 86 11.43 6.49 -1.63
N ASN A 87 12.65 6.23 -1.14
CA ASN A 87 13.90 6.78 -1.67
C ASN A 87 14.77 5.70 -2.35
N ARG A 88 14.30 4.45 -2.43
CA ARG A 88 15.01 3.34 -3.08
C ARG A 88 14.40 3.09 -4.46
N GLU A 89 15.06 3.63 -5.48
CA GLU A 89 14.60 3.55 -6.87
C GLU A 89 15.70 2.97 -7.77
N GLU A 90 15.28 2.25 -8.81
CA GLU A 90 16.17 1.77 -9.86
C GLU A 90 16.44 2.90 -10.87
N VAL A 91 17.69 3.34 -10.98
CA VAL A 91 18.08 4.45 -11.86
C VAL A 91 18.25 3.96 -13.31
N SER A 92 18.67 2.71 -13.49
CA SER A 92 18.98 2.15 -14.83
C SER A 92 17.75 1.86 -15.70
N ILE A 93 16.59 1.53 -15.11
CA ILE A 93 15.38 1.14 -15.86
C ILE A 93 14.35 2.27 -15.97
N SER A 94 14.25 3.15 -14.97
CA SER A 94 13.20 4.17 -14.93
C SER A 94 13.52 5.45 -15.72
N GLY A 95 14.78 5.69 -16.09
CA GLY A 95 15.23 6.87 -16.84
C GLY A 95 14.99 8.21 -16.14
N PHE A 96 14.40 8.23 -14.94
CA PHE A 96 13.98 9.43 -14.23
C PHE A 96 13.89 9.16 -12.73
N GLY A 97 14.87 9.64 -11.96
CA GLY A 97 14.85 9.57 -10.49
C GLY A 97 13.66 10.33 -9.92
N SER A 98 12.63 9.61 -9.51
CA SER A 98 11.33 10.12 -9.06
C SER A 98 11.09 9.68 -7.62
N ARG A 99 11.58 10.48 -6.67
CA ARG A 99 11.29 10.31 -5.23
C ARG A 99 9.80 10.28 -4.96
N TYR A 100 9.29 9.13 -4.52
CA TYR A 100 7.90 9.00 -4.10
C TYR A 100 7.77 9.50 -2.66
N LYS A 101 7.08 10.64 -2.49
CA LYS A 101 6.74 11.14 -1.17
C LYS A 101 5.72 10.23 -0.49
N GLY A 102 5.89 10.09 0.81
CA GLY A 102 5.05 9.34 1.71
C GLY A 102 3.64 9.88 1.72
N LEU A 103 2.72 8.97 1.97
CA LEU A 103 1.29 9.18 1.90
C LEU A 103 0.65 9.01 3.26
N THR A 104 -0.41 9.75 3.50
CA THR A 104 -1.32 9.46 4.60
C THR A 104 -2.76 9.54 4.10
N CYS A 105 -3.45 8.41 4.13
CA CYS A 105 -4.84 8.24 3.74
C CYS A 105 -5.69 7.89 4.96
N TYR A 106 -6.82 8.55 5.11
CA TYR A 106 -7.84 8.20 6.10
C TYR A 106 -9.16 7.92 5.39
N ASN A 107 -9.74 6.76 5.66
CA ASN A 107 -11.05 6.36 5.17
C ASN A 107 -11.96 6.05 6.36
N CYS A 108 -13.21 6.49 6.31
CA CYS A 108 -14.22 6.19 7.31
C CYS A 108 -15.34 5.39 6.65
N GLU A 109 -15.74 4.27 7.23
CA GLU A 109 -16.82 3.41 6.74
C GLU A 109 -17.88 3.26 7.84
N ILE A 110 -19.15 3.56 7.50
CA ILE A 110 -20.28 3.43 8.42
C ILE A 110 -21.30 2.49 7.77
N LEU A 111 -21.56 1.36 8.43
CA LEU A 111 -22.52 0.36 8.01
C LEU A 111 -23.64 0.29 9.05
N ALA A 112 -24.79 0.89 8.75
CA ALA A 112 -25.98 0.78 9.59
C ALA A 112 -26.78 -0.46 9.18
N MET A 113 -26.99 -1.39 10.10
CA MET A 113 -27.83 -2.57 9.88
C MET A 113 -29.26 -2.22 10.33
N LEU A 114 -30.11 -1.84 9.37
CA LEU A 114 -31.54 -1.72 9.63
C LEU A 114 -32.07 -3.12 9.90
N ILE A 115 -32.50 -3.35 11.15
CA ILE A 115 -33.23 -4.56 11.50
C ILE A 115 -34.46 -4.59 10.59
N GLU A 116 -34.57 -5.68 9.82
CA GLU A 116 -35.48 -5.96 8.70
C GLU A 116 -34.92 -5.68 7.27
N GLY A 117 -34.08 -6.61 6.81
CA GLY A 117 -34.05 -7.04 5.40
C GLY A 117 -33.15 -6.30 4.40
N CYS A 118 -32.46 -5.22 4.76
CA CYS A 118 -31.59 -4.50 3.83
C CYS A 118 -30.24 -4.12 4.48
N HIS A 119 -29.13 -4.50 3.86
CA HIS A 119 -27.77 -4.09 4.22
C HIS A 119 -27.33 -2.91 3.34
N PRO A 120 -27.48 -1.65 3.75
CA PRO A 120 -26.87 -0.53 3.04
C PRO A 120 -25.39 -0.39 3.44
N SER A 121 -24.47 -0.95 2.67
CA SER A 121 -23.03 -0.67 2.82
C SER A 121 -22.65 0.60 2.06
N GLU A 122 -22.54 1.73 2.76
CA GLU A 122 -21.92 2.94 2.20
C GLU A 122 -20.42 2.96 2.54
N GLY A 123 -19.61 2.46 1.61
CA GLY A 123 -18.15 2.63 1.65
C GLY A 123 -17.76 4.02 1.15
N TRP A 124 -17.24 4.89 2.02
CA TRP A 124 -16.75 6.20 1.60
C TRP A 124 -15.31 6.13 1.11
N HIS A 125 -15.09 6.63 -0.11
CA HIS A 125 -13.77 6.85 -0.71
C HIS A 125 -13.00 7.98 0.02
N PRO A 126 -11.66 8.06 -0.13
CA PRO A 126 -10.80 8.94 0.67
C PRO A 126 -11.29 10.38 0.78
N TYR A 127 -11.41 10.87 2.01
CA TYR A 127 -11.90 12.21 2.35
C TYR A 127 -10.90 13.35 2.03
N SER A 128 -9.70 13.04 1.53
CA SER A 128 -8.64 14.00 1.25
C SER A 128 -8.36 14.09 -0.26
N PRO A 129 -8.46 15.27 -0.90
CA PRO A 129 -8.11 15.44 -2.31
C PRO A 129 -6.59 15.47 -2.45
N GLN A 130 -5.95 14.30 -2.42
CA GLN A 130 -4.53 14.19 -2.73
C GLN A 130 -4.37 13.68 -4.17
N ARG A 131 -3.61 14.42 -4.97
CA ARG A 131 -3.21 14.01 -6.32
C ARG A 131 -2.12 12.95 -6.18
N TYR A 132 -2.41 11.73 -6.62
CA TYR A 132 -1.45 10.63 -6.59
C TYR A 132 -1.02 10.24 -8.00
N TYR A 133 0.25 9.89 -8.14
CA TYR A 133 0.80 9.21 -9.32
C TYR A 133 1.26 7.82 -8.86
N ILE A 134 0.43 6.81 -9.10
CA ILE A 134 0.83 5.40 -9.04
C ILE A 134 0.84 4.97 -10.51
N ARG A 135 2.03 4.83 -11.09
CA ARG A 135 2.18 4.33 -12.46
C ARG A 135 2.51 2.83 -12.33
N PHE A 136 1.62 2.00 -12.84
CA PHE A 136 1.83 0.56 -13.04
C PHE A 136 2.59 0.32 -14.34
#